data_AF-A0A8J5BR76-F1
#
_entry.id   AF-A0A8J5BR76-F1
#
_cell.length_a   1.000
_cell.length_b   1.000
_cell.length_c   1.000
_cell.angle_alpha   90.00
_cell.angle_beta   90.00
_cell.angle_gamma   90.00
#
_symmetry.space_group_name_H-M   'P 1'
#
loop_
_entity.id
_entity.type
_entity.pdbx_description
1 polymer ?
#
loop_
_entity_poly.entity_id
_entity_poly.type
_entity_poly.pdbx_seq_one_letter_code
_entity_poly.pdbx_strand_id
1 'polypeptide(L)'
;MASITSVVKTSELILKSPLLSKIVVPLAKTYVKYSGYRQLGFKMNDLIIEETPNMQLALRRLPPSESYDRVYRLIRATQFSLSHKLAPESQVTKPEEDDHYLIPYILDVEAEAFEKEALDNLEVVKRK
;
A
#
# COMPACT_ATOMS: atom_id res chain seq x y z
N MET A 1 -9.55 10.17 -2.96
CA MET A 1 -8.32 9.62 -2.35
C MET A 1 -7.20 9.84 -3.35
N ALA A 2 -5.97 10.15 -2.92
CA ALA A 2 -4.85 10.24 -3.86
C ALA A 2 -4.57 8.86 -4.48
N SER A 3 -4.22 8.79 -5.77
CA SER A 3 -3.79 7.54 -6.39
C SER A 3 -2.45 7.08 -5.82
N ILE A 4 -2.24 5.77 -5.75
CA ILE A 4 -0.98 5.22 -5.24
C ILE A 4 0.19 5.63 -6.13
N THR A 5 -0.03 5.74 -7.44
CA THR A 5 0.95 6.27 -8.41
C THR A 5 1.43 7.67 -8.05
N SER A 6 0.55 8.57 -7.61
CA SER A 6 0.92 9.92 -7.18
C SER A 6 1.74 9.90 -5.88
N VAL A 7 1.35 9.04 -4.93
CA VAL A 7 2.05 8.85 -3.65
C VAL A 7 3.47 8.32 -3.89
N VAL A 8 3.63 7.30 -4.73
CA VAL A 8 4.93 6.70 -5.07
C VAL A 8 5.82 7.71 -5.80
N LYS A 9 5.30 8.47 -6.77
CA LYS A 9 6.08 9.53 -7.44
C LYS A 9 6.58 10.58 -6.45
N THR A 10 5.74 10.98 -5.50
CA THR A 10 6.11 11.97 -4.48
C THR A 10 7.13 11.41 -3.49
N SER A 11 6.97 10.16 -3.05
CA SER A 11 7.92 9.52 -2.14
C SER A 11 9.29 9.33 -2.81
N GLU A 12 9.33 8.93 -4.08
CA GLU A 12 10.57 8.84 -4.84
C GLU A 12 11.28 10.18 -4.96
N LEU A 13 10.54 11.28 -5.19
CA LEU A 13 11.12 12.62 -5.24
C LEU A 13 11.79 12.98 -3.91
N ILE A 14 11.11 12.70 -2.78
CA ILE A 14 11.66 12.93 -1.44
C ILE A 14 12.91 12.08 -1.21
N LEU A 15 12.86 10.79 -1.56
CA LEU A 15 13.96 9.85 -1.35
C LEU A 15 15.18 10.17 -2.23
N LYS A 16 14.96 10.65 -3.46
CA LYS A 16 16.03 11.10 -4.39
C LYS A 16 16.71 12.38 -3.90
N SER A 17 16.02 13.23 -3.13
CA SER A 17 16.59 14.46 -2.58
C SER A 17 17.32 14.19 -1.26
N PRO A 18 18.64 14.41 -1.16
CA PRO A 18 19.41 14.11 0.05
C PRO A 18 19.02 14.99 1.25
N LEU A 19 18.57 16.23 1.01
CA LEU A 19 18.11 17.13 2.06
C LEU A 19 16.75 16.68 2.62
N LEU A 20 15.80 16.41 1.73
CA LEU A 20 14.44 16.00 2.14
C LEU A 20 14.46 14.63 2.80
N SER A 21 15.19 13.68 2.23
CA SER A 21 15.31 12.32 2.78
C SER A 21 15.82 12.32 4.23
N LYS A 22 16.86 13.12 4.54
CA LYS A 22 17.41 13.22 5.90
C LYS A 22 16.43 13.76 6.94
N ILE A 23 15.47 14.59 6.53
CA ILE A 23 14.48 15.21 7.43
C ILE A 23 13.21 14.34 7.51
N VAL A 24 12.69 13.93 6.36
CA VAL A 24 11.39 13.28 6.24
C VAL A 24 11.44 11.81 6.61
N VAL A 25 12.52 11.08 6.30
CA VAL A 25 12.59 9.62 6.58
C VAL A 25 12.55 9.31 8.08
N PRO A 26 13.33 9.99 8.97
CA PRO A 26 13.21 9.76 10.41
C PRO A 26 11.82 10.10 10.97
N LEU A 27 11.20 11.17 10.47
CA LEU A 27 9.84 11.55 10.82
C LEU A 27 8.84 10.47 10.39
N ALA A 28 8.96 9.96 9.16
CA ALA A 28 8.13 8.89 8.63
C ALA A 28 8.26 7.60 9.44
N LYS A 29 9.49 7.19 9.80
CA LYS A 29 9.73 6.03 10.69
C LYS A 29 9.06 6.20 12.04
N THR A 30 9.11 7.41 12.59
CA THR A 30 8.48 7.74 13.87
C THR A 30 6.96 7.70 13.76
N TYR A 31 6.39 8.30 12.71
CA TYR A 31 4.96 8.23 12.40
C TYR A 31 4.47 6.78 12.30
N VAL A 32 5.18 5.94 11.54
CA VAL A 32 4.84 4.52 11.40
C VAL A 32 4.89 3.80 12.74
N LYS A 33 5.91 4.04 13.58
CA LYS A 33 5.98 3.45 14.92
C LYS A 33 4.76 3.80 15.79
N TYR A 34 4.31 5.05 15.75
CA TYR A 34 3.18 5.52 16.56
C TYR A 34 1.80 5.20 15.97
N SER A 35 1.71 4.88 14.68
CA SER A 35 0.45 4.46 14.05
C SER A 35 -0.10 3.13 14.59
N GLY A 36 0.73 2.31 15.25
CA GLY A 36 0.29 1.17 16.06
C GLY A 36 -0.15 -0.08 15.29
N TYR A 37 -0.35 -0.03 13.97
CA TYR A 37 -0.83 -1.19 13.21
C TYR A 37 0.08 -2.42 13.31
N ARG A 38 1.39 -2.22 13.43
CA ARG A 38 2.37 -3.30 13.62
C ARG A 38 2.15 -4.05 14.94
N GLN A 39 1.66 -3.38 15.99
CA GLN A 39 1.35 -3.98 17.28
C GLN A 39 0.12 -4.90 17.24
N LEU A 40 -0.73 -4.76 16.21
CA LEU A 40 -1.82 -5.69 15.91
C LEU A 40 -1.40 -6.79 14.94
N GLY A 41 -0.17 -6.73 14.42
CA GLY A 41 0.34 -7.70 13.45
C GLY A 41 -0.12 -7.44 12.02
N PHE A 42 -0.50 -6.20 11.68
CA PHE A 42 -0.74 -5.78 10.30
C PHE A 42 0.57 -5.41 9.58
N LYS A 43 0.54 -5.48 8.25
CA LYS A 43 1.43 -4.73 7.36
C LYS A 43 0.73 -3.46 6.86
N MET A 44 1.49 -2.45 6.43
CA MET A 44 0.93 -1.18 5.94
C MET A 44 -0.09 -1.41 4.82
N ASN A 45 0.21 -2.31 3.89
CA ASN A 45 -0.65 -2.60 2.74
C ASN A 45 -1.99 -3.26 3.11
N ASP A 46 -2.08 -3.87 4.31
CA ASP A 46 -3.34 -4.44 4.81
C ASP A 46 -4.36 -3.35 5.18
N LEU A 47 -3.92 -2.10 5.34
CA LEU A 47 -4.74 -0.94 5.71
C LEU A 47 -5.30 -0.17 4.49
N ILE A 48 -4.92 -0.57 3.28
CA ILE A 48 -5.40 0.09 2.05
C ILE A 48 -6.85 -0.32 1.81
N ILE A 49 -7.71 0.67 1.57
CA ILE A 49 -9.13 0.50 1.25
C ILE A 49 -9.28 -0.38 0.01
N GLU A 50 -10.07 -1.46 0.10
CA GLU A 50 -10.19 -2.47 -0.95
C GLU A 50 -11.49 -2.35 -1.77
N GLU A 51 -12.42 -1.49 -1.38
CA GLU A 51 -13.76 -1.31 -1.94
C GLU A 51 -13.74 -0.48 -3.25
N THR A 52 -12.78 -0.74 -4.12
CA THR A 52 -12.72 -0.15 -5.48
C THR A 52 -12.44 -1.23 -6.52
N PRO A 53 -12.93 -1.08 -7.77
CA PRO A 53 -12.69 -2.07 -8.82
C PRO A 53 -11.20 -2.36 -9.08
N ASN A 54 -10.38 -1.31 -9.04
CA ASN A 54 -8.93 -1.40 -9.26
C ASN A 54 -8.26 -2.20 -8.13
N MET A 55 -8.63 -1.95 -6.87
CA MET A 55 -8.09 -2.70 -5.74
C MET A 55 -8.53 -4.16 -5.74
N GLN A 56 -9.78 -4.44 -6.11
CA GLN A 56 -10.25 -5.82 -6.29
C GLN A 56 -9.47 -6.55 -7.39
N LEU A 57 -9.13 -5.86 -8.49
CA LEU A 57 -8.29 -6.43 -9.54
C LEU A 57 -6.86 -6.68 -9.06
N ALA A 58 -6.26 -5.73 -8.32
CA ALA A 58 -4.92 -5.89 -7.75
C ALA A 58 -4.86 -7.09 -6.78
N LEU A 59 -5.85 -7.25 -5.89
CA LEU A 59 -5.93 -8.39 -4.98
C LEU A 59 -6.09 -9.73 -5.70
N ARG A 60 -6.80 -9.77 -6.83
CA ARG A 60 -6.93 -10.99 -7.66
C ARG A 60 -5.64 -11.41 -8.34
N ARG A 61 -4.73 -10.48 -8.62
CA ARG A 61 -3.42 -10.75 -9.22
C ARG A 61 -2.37 -11.23 -8.22
N LEU A 62 -2.67 -11.08 -6.93
CA LEU A 62 -1.75 -11.44 -5.86
C LEU A 62 -1.51 -12.97 -5.84
N PRO A 63 -0.26 -13.43 -5.60
CA PRO A 63 0.01 -14.85 -5.45
C PRO A 63 -0.84 -15.48 -4.33
N PRO A 64 -1.29 -16.74 -4.49
CA PRO A 64 -2.15 -17.39 -3.49
C PRO A 64 -1.54 -17.41 -2.08
N SER A 65 -0.23 -17.62 -1.94
CA SER A 65 0.46 -17.61 -0.64
C SER A 65 0.32 -16.28 0.09
N GLU A 66 0.62 -15.17 -0.59
CA GLU A 66 0.51 -13.83 -0.01
C GLU A 66 -0.94 -13.45 0.30
N SER A 67 -1.88 -13.89 -0.56
CA SER A 67 -3.31 -13.71 -0.32
C SER A 67 -3.76 -14.43 0.95
N TYR A 68 -3.35 -15.68 1.18
CA TYR A 68 -3.67 -16.41 2.40
C TYR A 68 -3.04 -15.77 3.64
N ASP A 69 -1.78 -15.37 3.55
CA ASP A 69 -1.08 -14.70 4.65
C ASP A 69 -1.75 -13.37 5.01
N ARG A 70 -2.18 -12.60 4.01
CA ARG A 70 -2.96 -11.36 4.21
C ARG A 70 -4.25 -11.63 4.94
N VAL A 71 -5.06 -12.59 4.49
CA VAL A 71 -6.34 -12.94 5.11
C VAL A 71 -6.14 -13.38 6.56
N TYR A 72 -5.10 -14.17 6.83
CA TYR A 72 -4.76 -14.57 8.19
C TYR A 72 -4.43 -13.36 9.09
N ARG A 73 -3.61 -12.41 8.61
CA ARG A 73 -3.31 -11.18 9.35
C ARG A 73 -4.57 -10.36 9.64
N LEU A 74 -5.46 -10.21 8.66
CA LEU A 74 -6.74 -9.47 8.80
C LEU A 74 -7.63 -10.07 9.88
N ILE A 75 -7.86 -11.39 9.84
CA ILE A 75 -8.70 -12.11 10.80
C ILE A 75 -8.11 -11.99 12.21
N ARG A 76 -6.80 -12.24 12.34
CA ARG A 76 -6.09 -12.19 13.62
C ARG A 76 -6.14 -10.80 14.25
N ALA A 77 -5.84 -9.76 13.47
CA ALA A 77 -5.84 -8.40 13.98
C ALA A 77 -7.24 -7.93 14.37
N THR A 78 -8.28 -8.35 13.63
CA THR A 78 -9.68 -8.13 14.00
C THR A 78 -10.01 -8.78 15.34
N GLN A 79 -9.55 -10.02 15.57
CA GLN A 79 -9.73 -10.72 16.85
C GLN A 79 -9.04 -9.98 18.00
N PHE A 80 -7.82 -9.48 17.79
CA PHE A 80 -7.10 -8.69 18.79
C PHE A 80 -7.83 -7.39 19.12
N SER A 81 -8.26 -6.66 18.10
CA SER A 81 -9.06 -5.44 18.25
C SER A 81 -10.35 -5.69 19.03
N LEU A 82 -11.09 -6.75 18.69
CA LEU A 82 -12.33 -7.15 19.37
C LEU A 82 -12.10 -7.44 20.86
N SER A 83 -10.97 -8.07 21.19
CA SER A 83 -10.62 -8.39 22.58
C SER A 83 -9.97 -7.23 23.34
N HIS A 84 -9.76 -6.08 22.70
CA HIS A 84 -8.98 -4.96 23.22
C HIS A 84 -7.58 -5.36 23.72
N LYS A 85 -6.93 -6.30 23.02
CA LYS A 85 -5.58 -6.78 23.31
C LYS A 85 -4.66 -6.50 22.14
N LEU A 86 -3.38 -6.31 22.42
CA LEU A 86 -2.34 -6.25 21.41
C LEU A 86 -1.85 -7.66 21.06
N ALA A 87 -1.19 -7.80 19.90
CA ALA A 87 -0.57 -9.05 19.52
C ALA A 87 0.58 -9.40 20.51
N PRO A 88 0.82 -10.68 20.82
CA PRO A 88 2.02 -11.12 21.52
C PRO A 88 3.28 -10.67 20.77
N GLU A 89 4.41 -10.46 21.47
CA GLU A 89 5.65 -9.96 20.85
C GLU A 89 6.15 -10.79 19.66
N SER A 90 5.91 -12.10 19.66
CA SER A 90 6.25 -13.00 18.55
C SER A 90 5.42 -12.79 17.27
N GLN A 91 4.30 -12.09 17.38
CA GLN A 91 3.33 -11.86 16.32
C GLN A 91 3.24 -10.39 15.86
N VAL A 92 3.96 -9.49 16.56
CA VAL A 92 4.12 -8.09 16.17
C VAL A 92 4.95 -8.03 14.89
N THR A 93 4.45 -7.31 13.87
CA THR A 93 5.16 -7.13 12.60
C THR A 93 6.43 -6.33 12.82
N LYS A 94 7.58 -6.89 12.41
CA LYS A 94 8.85 -6.17 12.51
C LYS A 94 8.98 -5.13 11.39
N PRO A 95 9.78 -4.06 11.57
CA PRO A 95 10.01 -3.08 10.52
C PRO A 95 10.56 -3.66 9.21
N GLU A 96 11.30 -4.75 9.27
CA GLU A 96 11.89 -5.44 8.11
C GLU A 96 10.87 -6.30 7.37
N GLU A 97 9.83 -6.77 8.06
CA GLU A 97 8.76 -7.62 7.52
C GLU A 97 7.62 -6.79 6.90
N ASP A 98 7.55 -5.50 7.23
CA ASP A 98 6.55 -4.55 6.74
C ASP A 98 6.91 -4.03 5.34
N ASP A 99 6.83 -4.96 4.39
CA ASP A 99 7.09 -4.77 2.97
C ASP A 99 5.86 -4.25 2.20
N HIS A 100 6.10 -3.80 0.97
CA HIS A 100 5.09 -3.26 0.08
C HIS A 100 4.55 -4.29 -0.91
N TYR A 101 4.25 -5.50 -0.47
CA TYR A 101 3.86 -6.65 -1.32
C TYR A 101 2.74 -6.35 -2.36
N LEU A 102 1.71 -5.60 -1.95
CA LEU A 102 0.57 -5.21 -2.81
C LEU A 102 0.81 -4.00 -3.74
N ILE A 103 1.75 -3.10 -3.42
CA ILE A 103 1.92 -1.83 -4.15
C ILE A 103 2.25 -2.03 -5.65
N PRO A 104 3.15 -2.96 -6.05
CA PRO A 104 3.44 -3.21 -7.46
C PRO A 104 2.18 -3.53 -8.28
N TYR A 105 1.32 -4.41 -7.76
CA TYR A 105 0.08 -4.80 -8.42
C TYR A 105 -0.92 -3.63 -8.55
N ILE A 106 -0.94 -2.73 -7.56
CA ILE A 106 -1.78 -1.53 -7.63
C ILE A 106 -1.27 -0.58 -8.72
N LEU A 107 0.05 -0.38 -8.80
CA LEU A 107 0.64 0.50 -9.81
C LEU A 107 0.36 -0.01 -11.23
N ASP A 108 0.46 -1.32 -11.46
CA ASP A 108 0.13 -1.93 -12.77
C ASP A 108 -1.33 -1.68 -13.14
N VAL A 109 -2.26 -1.91 -12.20
CA VAL A 109 -3.70 -1.70 -12.44
C VAL A 109 -4.04 -0.22 -12.63
N GLU A 110 -3.44 0.68 -11.86
CA GLU A 110 -3.64 2.12 -12.05
C GLU A 110 -3.09 2.61 -13.39
N ALA A 111 -1.96 2.07 -13.85
CA ALA A 111 -1.38 2.37 -15.15
C ALA A 111 -2.28 1.90 -16.31
N GLU A 112 -2.80 0.68 -16.23
CA GLU A 112 -3.78 0.15 -17.20
C GLU A 112 -5.07 0.98 -17.24
N ALA A 113 -5.59 1.36 -16.07
CA ALA A 113 -6.80 2.19 -15.98
C ALA A 113 -6.57 3.58 -16.59
N PHE A 114 -5.42 4.19 -16.33
CA PHE A 114 -5.03 5.48 -16.89
C PHE A 114 -4.83 5.41 -18.41
N GLU A 115 -4.15 4.37 -18.90
CA GLU A 115 -3.97 4.16 -20.35
C GLU A 115 -5.32 3.99 -21.05
N LYS A 116 -6.20 3.17 -20.48
CA LYS A 116 -7.56 2.98 -21.03
C LYS A 116 -8.31 4.30 -21.14
N GLU A 117 -8.33 5.09 -20.08
CA GLU A 117 -8.99 6.41 -20.08
C GLU A 117 -8.36 7.37 -21.09
N ALA A 118 -7.04 7.37 -21.23
CA ALA A 118 -6.33 8.20 -22.21
C ALA A 118 -6.65 7.81 -23.66
N LEU A 119 -6.79 6.50 -23.94
CA LEU A 119 -7.14 5.99 -25.26
C LEU A 119 -8.62 6.23 -25.60
N ASP A 120 -9.52 6.05 -24.62
CA ASP A 120 -10.96 6.28 -24.79
C ASP A 120 -11.26 7.77 -25.09
N ASN A 121 -10.41 8.69 -24.63
CA ASN A 121 -10.55 10.15 -24.83
C ASN A 121 -9.53 10.73 -25.82
N LEU A 122 -8.94 9.92 -26.70
CA LEU A 122 -7.90 10.37 -27.62
C LEU A 122 -8.45 11.31 -28.72
N GLU A 123 -7.86 12.50 -28.84
CA GLU A 123 -8.20 13.46 -29.89
C GLU A 123 -7.33 13.25 -31.15
N VAL A 124 -7.99 13.08 -32.31
CA VAL A 124 -7.28 12.93 -33.60
C VAL A 124 -7.00 14.30 -34.22
N VAL A 125 -5.76 14.76 -34.11
CA VAL A 125 -5.30 15.98 -34.80
C VAL A 125 -5.01 15.65 -36.27
N LYS A 126 -5.84 16.16 -37.20
CA LYS A 126 -5.57 16.06 -38.64
C LYS A 126 -4.31 16.86 -38.99
N ARG A 127 -3.30 16.21 -39.56
CA ARG A 127 -2.17 16.91 -40.20
C ARG A 127 -2.67 17.71 -41.40
N LYS A 128 -2.28 18.98 -41.49
CA LYS A 128 -2.49 19.83 -42.66
C LYS A 128 -1.60 19.39 -43.82
#